data_AF-A0A7Y2J8P7-F1
#
_entry.id   AF-A0A7Y2J8P7-F1
#
_cell.length_a   1.000
_cell.length_b   1.000
_cell.length_c   1.000
_cell.angle_alpha   90.00
_cell.angle_beta   90.00
_cell.angle_gamma   90.00
#
_symmetry.space_group_name_H-M   'P 1'
#
loop_
_entity.id
_entity.type
_entity.pdbx_description
1 polymer ?
#
loop_
_entity_poly.entity_id
_entity_poly.type
_entity_poly.pdbx_seq_one_letter_code
_entity_poly.pdbx_strand_id
1 'polypeptide(L)'
;MFSCQNSKNKNPEISITEKPEKIDAELEELFNLMQGSFNSEKQSITDSTYFNISLHMYPVWEEKGYFLYVEQAMFAQQDKPYRQRIYKLKRLDETSFTSSIYT
;
A
#
# COMPACT_ATOMS: atom_id res chain seq x y z
N MET A 1 1.00 -64.59 28.58
CA MET A 1 1.97 -63.74 27.86
C MET A 1 1.25 -62.50 27.42
N PHE A 2 1.57 -61.37 28.04
CA PHE A 2 0.90 -60.10 27.82
C PHE A 2 1.42 -59.43 26.55
N SER A 3 0.48 -58.97 25.71
CA SER A 3 0.72 -58.09 24.57
C SER A 3 1.19 -56.72 25.05
N CYS A 4 2.32 -56.26 24.53
CA CYS A 4 2.77 -54.87 24.62
C CYS A 4 3.39 -54.48 23.27
N GLN A 5 2.57 -53.95 22.37
CA GLN A 5 3.06 -53.02 21.35
C GLN A 5 3.20 -51.65 22.03
N ASN A 6 4.38 -51.03 21.96
CA ASN A 6 4.48 -49.62 22.27
C ASN A 6 5.55 -48.89 21.45
N SER A 7 5.07 -47.80 20.83
CA SER A 7 5.71 -46.49 20.69
C SER A 7 6.63 -46.20 19.49
N LYS A 8 6.24 -45.08 18.83
CA LYS A 8 6.98 -44.09 18.00
C LYS A 8 6.33 -43.99 16.60
N ASN A 9 5.82 -42.87 16.10
CA ASN A 9 5.88 -41.46 16.50
C ASN A 9 4.59 -40.76 16.05
N LYS A 10 4.13 -39.82 16.88
CA LYS A 10 3.16 -38.79 16.49
C LYS A 10 3.85 -37.81 15.54
N ASN A 11 3.21 -37.48 14.43
CA ASN A 11 3.49 -36.25 13.70
C ASN A 11 2.18 -35.49 13.59
N PRO A 12 2.02 -34.31 14.20
CA PRO A 12 0.80 -33.54 14.07
C PRO A 12 0.79 -32.88 12.68
N GLU A 13 -0.25 -33.17 11.90
CA GLU A 13 -0.62 -32.35 10.75
C GLU A 13 -0.87 -30.93 11.25
N ILE A 14 0.05 -30.03 10.90
CA ILE A 14 -0.11 -28.60 11.07
C ILE A 14 -1.13 -28.17 10.01
N SER A 15 -2.41 -28.18 10.37
CA SER A 15 -3.45 -27.49 9.61
C SER A 15 -3.21 -25.99 9.76
N ILE A 16 -2.47 -25.40 8.82
CA ILE A 16 -2.41 -23.95 8.65
C ILE A 16 -3.81 -23.53 8.21
N THR A 17 -4.66 -23.16 9.17
CA THR A 17 -5.89 -22.44 8.88
C THR A 17 -5.49 -21.02 8.49
N GLU A 18 -5.34 -20.76 7.19
CA GLU A 18 -5.31 -19.40 6.66
C GLU A 18 -6.62 -18.72 7.04
N LYS A 19 -6.56 -17.87 8.07
CA LYS A 19 -7.67 -17.03 8.49
C LYS A 19 -7.93 -16.03 7.35
N PRO A 20 -9.16 -15.91 6.84
CA PRO A 20 -9.45 -14.92 5.81
C PRO A 20 -9.09 -13.54 6.35
N GLU A 21 -8.25 -12.82 5.61
CA GLU A 21 -7.92 -11.43 5.90
C GLU A 21 -9.22 -10.63 5.90
N LYS A 22 -9.57 -10.08 7.07
CA LYS A 22 -10.71 -9.17 7.19
C LYS A 22 -10.40 -7.95 6.32
N ILE A 23 -11.22 -7.70 5.31
CA ILE A 23 -11.13 -6.50 4.47
C ILE A 23 -11.26 -5.28 5.39
N ASP A 24 -10.21 -4.45 5.43
CA ASP A 24 -10.20 -3.16 6.12
C ASP A 24 -10.79 -2.10 5.19
N ALA A 25 -12.10 -1.91 5.28
CA ALA A 25 -12.85 -1.05 4.36
C ALA A 25 -12.39 0.42 4.39
N GLU A 26 -11.97 0.93 5.55
CA GLU A 26 -11.52 2.32 5.68
C GLU A 26 -10.12 2.50 5.07
N LEU A 27 -9.24 1.50 5.22
CA LEU A 27 -7.95 1.49 4.54
C LEU A 27 -8.13 1.39 3.01
N GLU A 28 -9.07 0.57 2.55
CA GLU A 28 -9.41 0.46 1.14
C GLU A 28 -9.97 1.78 0.59
N GLU A 29 -10.87 2.44 1.33
CA GLU A 29 -11.37 3.77 0.98
C GLU A 29 -10.23 4.79 0.86
N LEU A 30 -9.33 4.86 1.85
CA LEU A 30 -8.14 5.73 1.80
C LEU A 30 -7.27 5.40 0.58
N PHE A 31 -7.00 4.13 0.34
CA PHE A 31 -6.18 3.67 -0.79
C PHE A 31 -6.81 4.09 -2.12
N ASN A 32 -8.14 4.01 -2.25
CA ASN A 32 -8.87 4.44 -3.44
C ASN A 32 -8.85 5.96 -3.61
N LEU A 33 -9.02 6.72 -2.52
CA LEU A 33 -8.95 8.19 -2.55
C LEU A 33 -7.58 8.73 -2.94
N MET A 34 -6.52 8.02 -2.57
CA MET A 34 -5.14 8.40 -2.91
C MET A 34 -4.77 8.10 -4.35
N GLN A 35 -5.52 7.27 -5.06
CA GLN A 35 -5.25 6.94 -6.46
C GLN A 35 -5.73 8.04 -7.40
N GLY A 36 -4.97 8.29 -8.46
CA GLY A 36 -5.36 9.19 -9.52
C GLY A 36 -4.24 10.11 -9.98
N SER A 37 -4.66 11.13 -10.73
CA SER A 37 -3.80 12.17 -11.26
C SER A 37 -4.28 13.51 -10.74
N PHE A 38 -3.38 14.22 -10.07
CA PHE A 38 -3.65 15.48 -9.39
C PHE A 38 -2.70 16.55 -9.91
N ASN A 39 -3.08 17.81 -9.74
CA ASN A 39 -2.16 18.93 -9.98
C ASN A 39 -2.45 20.12 -9.07
N SER A 40 -1.48 21.05 -8.99
CA SER A 40 -1.58 22.30 -8.24
C SER A 40 -1.90 23.52 -9.10
N GLU A 41 -2.54 23.35 -10.27
CA GLU A 41 -2.76 24.43 -11.23
C GLU A 41 -3.48 25.63 -10.62
N LYS A 42 -4.62 25.40 -9.97
CA LYS A 42 -5.41 26.47 -9.32
C LYS A 42 -4.60 27.24 -8.28
N GLN A 43 -3.74 26.55 -7.52
CA GLN A 43 -2.84 27.17 -6.56
C GLN A 43 -1.81 28.05 -7.28
N SER A 44 -1.17 27.54 -8.34
CA SER A 44 -0.15 28.28 -9.10
C SER A 44 -0.69 29.52 -9.82
N ILE A 45 -1.97 29.49 -10.22
CA ILE A 45 -2.67 30.66 -10.80
C ILE A 45 -2.95 31.70 -9.72
N THR A 46 -3.34 31.25 -8.52
CA THR A 46 -3.69 32.14 -7.40
C THR A 46 -2.47 32.78 -6.79
N ASP A 47 -1.37 32.03 -6.67
CA ASP A 47 -0.10 32.49 -6.13
C ASP A 47 1.05 31.98 -7.00
N SER A 48 1.63 32.91 -7.77
CA SER A 48 2.72 32.63 -8.71
C SER A 48 4.04 32.20 -8.06
N THR A 49 4.16 32.26 -6.74
CA THR A 49 5.32 31.70 -6.03
C THR A 49 5.31 30.16 -5.99
N TYR A 50 4.15 29.54 -6.27
CA TYR A 50 4.00 28.09 -6.39
C TYR A 50 4.02 27.64 -7.84
N PHE A 51 4.69 26.50 -8.08
CA PHE A 51 4.68 25.84 -9.38
C PHE A 51 3.41 25.02 -9.59
N ASN A 52 3.01 24.85 -10.85
CA ASN A 52 2.05 23.82 -11.25
C ASN A 52 2.77 22.45 -11.30
N ILE A 53 2.53 21.62 -10.30
CA ILE A 53 3.10 20.29 -10.14
C ILE A 53 2.04 19.26 -10.49
N SER A 54 2.42 18.23 -11.27
CA SER A 54 1.62 17.03 -11.42
C SER A 54 2.03 15.99 -10.37
N LEU A 55 1.04 15.29 -9.83
CA LEU A 55 1.20 14.16 -8.93
C LEU A 55 0.38 13.00 -9.48
N HIS A 56 1.03 11.87 -9.71
CA HIS A 56 0.35 10.67 -10.12
C HIS A 56 0.60 9.55 -9.11
N MET A 57 -0.47 8.84 -8.78
CA MET A 57 -0.49 7.78 -7.77
C MET A 57 -1.30 6.61 -8.29
N TYR A 58 -0.66 5.45 -8.50
CA TYR A 58 -1.32 4.27 -9.04
C TYR A 58 -0.95 3.01 -8.24
N PRO A 59 -1.89 2.04 -8.12
CA PRO A 59 -1.62 0.79 -7.43
C PRO A 59 -0.54 -0.01 -8.15
N VAL A 60 0.31 -0.68 -7.38
CA VAL A 60 1.33 -1.61 -7.87
C VAL A 60 1.38 -2.85 -6.98
N TRP A 61 1.75 -3.99 -7.55
CA TRP A 61 1.87 -5.26 -6.83
C TRP A 61 0.61 -5.59 -6.00
N GLU A 62 -0.53 -5.75 -6.68
CA GLU A 62 -1.83 -6.03 -6.06
C GLU A 62 -1.76 -7.23 -5.09
N GLU A 63 -0.91 -8.21 -5.39
CA GLU A 63 -0.69 -9.40 -4.56
C GLU A 63 0.07 -9.13 -3.25
N LYS A 64 0.62 -7.93 -3.06
CA LYS A 64 1.43 -7.54 -1.88
C LYS A 64 0.69 -6.57 -0.95
N GLY A 65 -0.54 -6.20 -1.27
CA GLY A 65 -1.39 -5.30 -0.51
C GLY A 65 -1.37 -3.86 -1.03
N TYR A 66 -1.66 -2.90 -0.16
CA TYR A 66 -1.89 -1.49 -0.53
C TYR A 66 -0.60 -0.71 -0.83
N PHE A 67 -0.02 -0.98 -2.00
CA PHE A 67 1.15 -0.25 -2.51
C PHE A 67 0.76 0.70 -3.64
N LEU A 68 1.32 1.92 -3.60
CA LEU A 68 1.20 2.91 -4.65
C LEU A 68 2.57 3.25 -5.21
N TYR A 69 2.71 3.22 -6.52
CA TYR A 69 3.77 3.98 -7.18
C TYR A 69 3.34 5.43 -7.26
N VAL A 70 4.26 6.33 -6.89
CA VAL A 70 4.01 7.76 -6.77
C VAL A 70 5.08 8.51 -7.54
N GLU A 71 4.66 9.40 -8.44
CA GLU A 71 5.57 10.29 -9.15
C GLU A 71 5.10 11.73 -9.13
N GLN A 72 6.07 12.64 -9.11
CA GLN A 72 5.85 14.08 -9.15
C GLN A 72 6.75 14.70 -10.21
N ALA A 73 6.16 15.60 -10.99
CA ALA A 73 6.84 16.34 -12.04
C ALA A 73 6.30 17.78 -12.12
N MET A 74 7.02 18.65 -12.81
CA MET A 74 6.43 19.89 -13.28
C MET A 74 5.33 19.54 -14.28
N PHE A 75 4.17 20.21 -14.23
CA PHE A 75 3.04 19.89 -15.13
C PHE A 75 3.42 20.00 -16.62
N ALA A 76 4.36 20.88 -16.96
CA ALA A 76 4.88 21.06 -18.32
C ALA A 76 5.93 20.02 -18.75
N GLN A 77 6.42 19.17 -17.84
CA GLN A 77 7.50 18.20 -18.07
C GLN A 77 7.19 16.86 -17.37
N GLN A 78 6.00 16.31 -17.60
CA GLN A 78 5.53 15.09 -16.91
C GLN A 78 6.36 13.84 -17.26
N ASP A 79 7.05 13.85 -18.41
CA ASP A 79 7.98 12.81 -18.84
C ASP A 79 9.31 12.80 -18.06
N LYS A 80 9.55 13.80 -17.22
CA LYS A 80 10.78 13.96 -16.42
C LYS A 80 10.43 14.16 -14.94
N PRO A 81 9.86 13.14 -14.27
CA PRO A 81 9.56 13.25 -12.85
C PRO A 81 10.84 13.45 -12.05
N TYR A 82 10.86 14.50 -11.22
CA TYR A 82 12.00 14.77 -10.33
C TYR A 82 11.94 13.93 -9.05
N ARG A 83 10.79 13.31 -8.76
CA ARG A 83 10.59 12.44 -7.60
C ARG A 83 9.71 11.25 -7.99
N GLN A 84 10.22 10.06 -7.71
CA GLN A 84 9.50 8.79 -7.83
C GLN A 84 9.67 8.02 -6.52
N ARG A 85 8.59 7.44 -5.99
CA ARG A 85 8.57 6.72 -4.71
C ARG A 85 7.60 5.54 -4.77
N ILE A 86 7.80 4.60 -3.86
CA ILE A 86 6.81 3.57 -3.54
C ILE A 86 6.25 3.89 -2.16
N TYR A 87 4.93 4.00 -2.05
CA TYR A 87 4.23 4.16 -0.78
C TYR A 87 3.56 2.84 -0.42
N LYS A 88 3.65 2.43 0.85
CA LYS A 88 2.89 1.31 1.41
C LYS A 88 1.96 1.84 2.48
N LEU A 89 0.66 1.65 2.29
CA LEU A 89 -0.35 2.00 3.27
C LEU A 89 -0.64 0.81 4.20
N LYS A 90 -0.83 1.11 5.49
CA LYS A 90 -1.24 0.13 6.49
C LYS A 90 -2.09 0.79 7.58
N ARG A 91 -3.06 0.05 8.11
CA ARG A 91 -3.67 0.33 9.42
C ARG A 91 -2.59 0.24 10.50
N LEU A 92 -2.45 1.27 11.32
CA LEU A 92 -1.56 1.24 12.48
C LEU A 92 -2.33 0.83 13.73
N ASP A 93 -3.49 1.43 13.95
CA ASP A 93 -4.39 1.15 15.06
C ASP A 93 -5.85 1.45 14.67
N GLU A 94 -6.75 1.53 15.64
CA GLU A 94 -8.19 1.72 15.41
C GLU A 94 -8.52 3.03 14.68
N THR A 95 -7.68 4.06 14.80
CA THR A 95 -7.99 5.42 14.32
C THR A 95 -6.97 5.98 13.34
N SER A 96 -5.83 5.31 13.16
CA SER A 96 -4.73 5.82 12.36
C SER A 96 -4.22 4.86 11.29
N PHE A 97 -3.74 5.46 10.20
CA PHE A 97 -3.06 4.80 9.10
C PHE A 97 -1.61 5.27 9.02
N THR A 98 -0.76 4.45 8.43
CA THR A 98 0.64 4.77 8.14
C THR A 98 0.91 4.67 6.65
N SER A 99 1.77 5.56 6.16
CA SER A 99 2.37 5.48 4.83
C SER A 99 3.89 5.31 4.98
N SER A 100 4.40 4.13 4.65
CA SER A 100 5.84 3.87 4.58
C SER A 100 6.36 4.22 3.19
N ILE A 101 7.41 5.01 3.10
CA ILE A 101 7.96 5.51 1.83
C ILE A 101 9.29 4.83 1.52
N TYR A 102 9.43 4.30 0.30
CA TYR A 102 10.64 3.67 -0.20
C TYR A 102 11.22 4.45 -1.40
N THR A 103 12.55 4.39 -1.55
CA THR A 103 13.37 5.08 -2.56
C THR A 103 14.19 4.10 -3.35
#